data_AF-A0A0G1GUY0-F1
#
_entry.id   AF-A0A0G1GUY0-F1
#
_cell.length_a   1.000
_cell.length_b   1.000
_cell.length_c   1.000
_cell.angle_alpha   90.00
_cell.angle_beta   90.00
_cell.angle_gamma   90.00
#
_symmetry.space_group_name_H-M   'P 1'
#
loop_
_entity.id
_entity.type
_entity.pdbx_description
1 polymer ?
#
loop_
_entity_poly.entity_id
_entity_poly.type
_entity_poly.pdbx_seq_one_letter_code
_entity_poly.pdbx_strand_id
1 'polypeptide(L)' 'AIDVSFRTAGELVTDLTHLGILQEKTGYSRNRLFEMKDYVALFRK' A
#
# COMPACT_ATOMS: atom_id res chain seq x y z
N ALA A 1 14.25 3.54 9.70
CA ALA A 1 13.83 2.40 8.87
C ALA A 1 13.11 1.42 9.78
N ILE A 2 11.97 0.88 9.36
CA ILE A 2 11.25 -0.14 10.13
C ILE A 2 12.01 -1.46 9.96
N ASP A 3 12.42 -2.10 11.06
CA ASP A 3 13.17 -3.35 11.06
C ASP A 3 12.21 -4.54 10.83
N VAL A 4 11.77 -4.68 9.57
CA VAL A 4 10.82 -5.72 9.16
C VAL A 4 11.36 -6.38 7.90
N SER A 5 11.29 -7.71 7.85
CA SER A 5 11.75 -8.48 6.68
C SER A 5 10.94 -8.12 5.43
N PHE A 6 11.56 -8.18 4.24
CA PHE A 6 10.86 -7.93 2.98
C PHE A 6 9.62 -8.82 2.79
N ARG A 7 9.68 -10.05 3.30
CA ARG A 7 8.54 -10.98 3.29
C ARG A 7 7.39 -10.44 4.13
N THR A 8 7.67 -10.08 5.38
CA THR A 8 6.67 -9.53 6.30
C THR A 8 6.11 -8.20 5.81
N ALA A 9 6.95 -7.33 5.23
CA ALA A 9 6.48 -6.09 4.61
C ALA A 9 5.56 -6.37 3.41
N GLY A 10 5.88 -7.39 2.60
CA GLY A 10 5.03 -7.84 1.51
C GLY A 10 3.66 -8.36 1.99
N GLU A 11 3.65 -9.21 3.01
CA GLU A 11 2.42 -9.74 3.64
C GLU A 11 1.56 -8.59 4.21
N LEU A 12 2.16 -7.65 4.94
CA LEU A 12 1.47 -6.48 5.48
C LEU A 12 0.82 -5.62 4.39
N VAL A 13 1.52 -5.38 3.27
CA VAL A 13 0.96 -4.63 2.15
C VAL A 13 -0.22 -5.36 1.52
N THR A 14 -0.14 -6.69 1.38
CA THR A 14 -1.26 -7.51 0.89
C THR A 14 -2.46 -7.44 1.83
N ASP A 15 -2.24 -7.57 3.14
CA ASP A 15 -3.31 -7.50 4.14
C ASP A 15 -3.99 -6.13 4.15
N LEU A 16 -3.21 -5.05 4.11
CA LEU A 16 -3.72 -3.68 4.05
C LEU A 16 -4.47 -3.40 2.73
N THR A 17 -4.07 -4.04 1.64
CA THR A 17 -4.79 -3.95 0.35
C THR A 17 -6.10 -4.74 0.40
N HIS A 18 -6.09 -5.95 0.98
CA HIS A 18 -7.30 -6.77 1.17
C HIS A 18 -8.33 -6.09 2.09
N LEU A 19 -7.86 -5.38 3.12
CA LEU A 19 -8.70 -4.58 4.01
C LEU A 19 -9.26 -3.31 3.33
N GLY A 20 -8.85 -3.00 2.09
CA GLY A 20 -9.28 -1.82 1.34
C GLY A 20 -8.63 -0.51 1.78
N ILE A 21 -7.64 -0.57 2.69
CA ILE A 21 -6.93 0.62 3.21
C ILE A 21 -5.92 1.14 2.17
N LEU A 22 -5.25 0.22 1.47
CA LEU A 22 -4.32 0.51 0.40
C LEU A 22 -4.92 0.12 -0.95
N GLN A 23 -4.69 0.95 -1.96
CA GLN A 23 -5.01 0.63 -3.34
C GLN A 23 -3.73 0.59 -4.17
N GLU A 24 -3.49 -0.52 -4.86
CA GLU A 24 -2.39 -0.59 -5.82
C GLU A 24 -2.69 0.34 -7.01
N LYS A 25 -1.77 1.26 -7.27
CA LYS A 25 -1.87 2.20 -8.40
C LYS A 25 -1.19 1.67 -9.65
N THR A 26 -0.27 0.72 -9.49
CA THR A 26 0.54 0.15 -10.55
C THR A 26 -0.14 -1.06 -11.17
N GLY A 27 -0.30 -1.05 -12.50
CA GLY A 27 -1.05 -2.11 -13.19
C GLY A 27 -0.33 -3.44 -13.35
N TYR A 28 1.01 -3.48 -13.30
CA TYR A 28 1.88 -4.70 -13.33
C TYR A 28 3.36 -4.29 -13.49
N SER A 29 4.04 -3.78 -12.45
CA SER A 29 5.46 -3.37 -12.56
C SER A 29 6.31 -3.91 -11.42
N ARG A 30 7.60 -4.10 -11.67
CA ARG A 30 8.62 -4.54 -10.70
C ARG A 30 8.65 -3.64 -9.45
N ASN A 31 8.33 -2.35 -9.62
CA ASN A 31 8.08 -1.42 -8.53
C ASN A 31 6.58 -1.20 -8.39
N ARG A 32 6.00 -1.73 -7.32
CA ARG A 32 4.59 -1.55 -6.99
C ARG A 32 4.40 -0.33 -6.10
N LEU A 33 3.43 0.51 -6.44
CA LEU A 33 3.06 1.68 -5.65
C LEU A 33 1.65 1.49 -5.09
N PHE A 34 1.52 1.68 -3.78
CA PHE A 34 0.26 1.59 -3.06
C PHE A 34 -0.07 2.97 -2.49
N GLU A 35 -1.31 3.43 -2.69
CA GLU A 35 -1.80 4.68 -2.14
C GLU A 35 -2.96 4.45 -1.16
N MET A 36 -2.96 5.19 -0.05
CA MET A 36 -4.13 5.28 0.84
C MET A 36 -5.08 6.31 0.24
N LYS A 37 -5.84 5.90 -0.79
CA LYS A 37 -6.69 6.80 -1.58
C LYS A 37 -7.63 7.62 -0.70
N ASP A 38 -8.29 6.99 0.26
CA ASP A 38 -9.24 7.66 1.16
C ASP A 38 -8.54 8.67 2.06
N TYR A 39 -7.37 8.32 2.59
CA TYR A 39 -6.58 9.23 3.41
C TYR A 39 -6.11 10.44 2.62
N VAL A 40 -5.57 10.24 1.41
CA VAL A 40 -5.13 11.35 0.53
C VAL A 40 -6.32 12.23 0.13
N ALA A 41 -7.51 11.66 -0.04
CA ALA A 41 -8.72 12.41 -0.36
C ALA A 41 -9.13 13.38 0.77
N LEU A 42 -8.84 13.07 2.05
CA LEU A 42 -9.13 13.96 3.17
C LEU A 42 -8.40 15.31 3.07
N PHE A 43 -7.21 15.34 2.48
CA PHE A 43 -6.38 16.53 2.38
C PHE A 43 -6.56 17.31 1.07
N ARG A 44 -7.39 16.82 0.14
CA ARG A 44 -7.68 17.49 -1.14
C ARG A 44 -8.87 18.44 -1.05
N LYS A 45 -9.19 18.95 0.15
CA LYS A 45 -10.32 19.83 0.42
C LYS A 45 -9.86 21.23 0.84
#